data_AF-A0A235HTD0-F1
#
_entry.id   AF-A0A235HTD0-F1
#
_cell.length_a   1.000
_cell.length_b   1.000
_cell.length_c   1.000
_cell.angle_alpha   90.00
_cell.angle_beta   90.00
_cell.angle_gamma   90.00
#
_symmetry.space_group_name_H-M   'P 1'
#
loop_
_entity.id
_entity.type
_entity.pdbx_description
1 polymer ?
#
loop_
_entity_poly.entity_id
_entity_poly.type
_entity_poly.pdbx_seq_one_letter_code
_entity_poly.pdbx_strand_id
1 'polypeptide(L)'
;MTITLAALTTQFLDRPGLTNSTIRTYEYVLIPLLQLYGRWSIEIIDYEILVEYLSGVSQVKFTTHHKYQAVITALFNFAVEQGYIKSNPLARYPRCKPNLEKGEHNSDEEVRYLTPAQLNLLYQTIKPDARM
;
A
#
# COMPACT_ATOMS: atom_id res chain seq x y z
N MET A 1 -8.00 -18.63 19.95
CA MET A 1 -6.75 -19.02 19.28
C MET A 1 -6.02 -17.74 18.96
N THR A 2 -4.80 -17.57 19.47
CA THR A 2 -3.98 -16.37 19.19
C THR A 2 -3.14 -16.62 17.94
N ILE A 3 -3.31 -15.79 16.92
CA ILE A 3 -2.53 -15.85 15.67
C ILE A 3 -1.51 -14.72 15.66
N THR A 4 -0.32 -14.96 15.10
CA THR A 4 0.69 -13.92 14.92
C THR A 4 0.39 -13.06 13.71
N LEU A 5 0.94 -11.84 13.65
CA LEU A 5 0.79 -10.97 12.48
C LEU A 5 1.31 -11.63 11.19
N ALA A 6 2.42 -12.37 11.27
CA ALA A 6 2.96 -13.10 10.12
C ALA A 6 2.03 -14.22 9.63
N ALA A 7 1.45 -14.98 10.55
CA ALA A 7 0.49 -16.03 10.20
C ALA A 7 -0.81 -15.44 9.62
N LEU A 8 -1.33 -14.35 10.19
CA LEU A 8 -2.47 -13.62 9.63
C LEU A 8 -2.16 -13.11 8.22
N THR A 9 -0.97 -12.53 8.02
CA THR A 9 -0.56 -12.02 6.70
C THR A 9 -0.46 -13.13 5.67
N THR A 10 0.04 -14.30 6.05
CA THR A 10 0.11 -15.47 5.16
C THR A 10 -1.30 -15.86 4.71
N GLN A 11 -2.23 -16.05 5.65
CA GLN A 11 -3.63 -16.37 5.32
C GLN A 11 -4.30 -15.28 4.49
N PHE A 12 -4.01 -14.01 4.77
CA PHE A 12 -4.48 -12.88 4.00
C PHE A 12 -4.00 -12.98 2.55
N LEU A 13 -2.71 -13.21 2.30
CA LEU A 13 -2.15 -13.28 0.96
C LEU A 13 -2.55 -14.54 0.18
N ASP A 14 -2.80 -15.65 0.87
CA ASP A 14 -3.22 -16.92 0.27
C ASP A 14 -4.70 -16.96 -0.15
N ARG A 15 -5.48 -15.93 0.19
CA ARG A 15 -6.92 -15.89 -0.11
C ARG A 15 -7.19 -15.89 -1.62
N PRO A 16 -8.25 -16.57 -2.09
CA PRO A 16 -8.60 -16.57 -3.50
C PRO A 16 -9.00 -15.16 -3.98
N GLY A 17 -8.77 -14.89 -5.26
CA GLY A 17 -9.19 -13.64 -5.92
C GLY A 17 -8.13 -12.53 -5.95
N LEU A 18 -6.93 -12.76 -5.40
CA LEU A 18 -5.80 -11.85 -5.60
C LEU A 18 -5.02 -12.19 -6.87
N THR A 19 -4.69 -11.16 -7.64
CA THR A 19 -3.74 -11.30 -8.74
C THR A 19 -2.30 -11.29 -8.20
N ASN A 20 -1.36 -11.89 -8.94
CA ASN A 20 0.06 -11.90 -8.56
C ASN A 20 0.65 -10.48 -8.38
N SER A 21 0.19 -9.49 -9.15
CA SER A 21 0.63 -8.11 -9.00
C SER A 21 0.08 -7.46 -7.73
N THR A 22 -1.15 -7.80 -7.33
CA THR A 22 -1.73 -7.39 -6.05
C THR A 22 -0.96 -7.99 -4.88
N ILE A 23 -0.65 -9.30 -4.92
CA ILE A 23 0.14 -9.99 -3.89
C ILE A 23 1.48 -9.29 -3.70
N ARG A 24 2.25 -9.08 -4.78
CA ARG A 24 3.54 -8.37 -4.72
C ARG A 24 3.43 -6.98 -4.11
N THR A 25 2.36 -6.26 -4.42
CA THR A 25 2.10 -4.93 -3.86
C THR A 25 1.82 -5.00 -2.36
N TYR A 26 1.04 -5.99 -1.92
CA TYR A 26 0.75 -6.20 -0.51
C TYR A 26 1.98 -6.66 0.26
N GLU A 27 2.78 -7.58 -0.29
CA GLU A 27 4.05 -8.02 0.28
C GLU A 27 4.99 -6.82 0.50
N TYR A 28 5.17 -5.97 -0.53
CA TYR A 28 6.00 -4.77 -0.43
C TYR A 28 5.57 -3.87 0.75
N VAL A 29 4.27 -3.70 0.94
CA VAL A 29 3.72 -2.89 2.03
C VAL A 29 3.86 -3.56 3.40
N LEU A 30 3.61 -4.87 3.48
CA LEU A 30 3.52 -5.59 4.74
C LEU A 30 4.89 -6.04 5.29
N ILE A 31 5.90 -6.27 4.43
CA ILE A 31 7.23 -6.71 4.85
C ILE A 31 7.84 -5.83 5.96
N PRO A 32 7.86 -4.49 5.86
CA PRO A 32 8.45 -3.66 6.92
C PRO A 32 7.68 -3.74 8.24
N LEU A 33 6.34 -3.86 8.19
CA LEU A 33 5.51 -4.07 9.39
C LEU A 33 5.82 -5.44 10.02
N LEU A 34 5.96 -6.48 9.21
CA LEU A 34 6.30 -7.84 9.65
C LEU A 34 7.70 -7.96 10.25
N GLN A 35 8.66 -7.17 9.79
CA GLN A 35 10.00 -7.14 10.39
C GLN A 35 9.98 -6.67 11.84
N LEU A 36 9.08 -5.74 12.18
CA LEU A 36 8.94 -5.20 13.53
C LEU A 36 8.04 -6.07 14.41
N TYR A 37 6.86 -6.45 13.90
CA TYR A 37 5.78 -7.03 14.71
C TYR A 37 5.33 -8.41 14.22
N GLY A 38 5.99 -9.03 13.24
CA GLY A 38 5.53 -10.27 12.61
C GLY A 38 5.34 -11.44 13.59
N ARG A 39 6.12 -11.48 14.67
CA ARG A 39 6.03 -12.51 15.71
C ARG A 39 4.98 -12.20 16.79
N TRP A 40 4.44 -10.99 16.82
CA TRP A 40 3.51 -10.56 17.86
C TRP A 40 2.12 -11.13 17.59
N SER A 41 1.39 -11.42 18.68
CA SER A 41 -0.03 -11.74 18.59
C SER A 41 -0.78 -10.54 18.03
N ILE A 42 -1.72 -10.77 17.12
CA ILE A 42 -2.49 -9.63 16.56
C ILE A 42 -3.38 -8.95 17.59
N GLU A 43 -3.69 -9.62 18.71
CA GLU A 43 -4.48 -9.06 19.82
C GLU A 43 -3.76 -7.94 20.58
N ILE A 44 -2.42 -7.93 20.55
CA ILE A 44 -1.61 -6.89 21.21
C ILE A 44 -1.20 -5.77 20.26
N ILE A 45 -1.53 -5.88 18.98
CA ILE A 45 -1.25 -4.82 17.99
C ILE A 45 -2.45 -3.87 18.01
N ASP A 46 -2.33 -2.82 18.80
CA ASP A 46 -3.38 -1.82 19.03
C ASP A 46 -3.24 -0.60 18.10
N TYR A 47 -4.09 0.40 18.36
CA TYR A 47 -4.14 1.62 17.57
C TYR A 47 -2.83 2.39 17.67
N GLU A 48 -2.30 2.55 18.87
CA GLU A 48 -1.08 3.30 19.17
C GLU A 48 0.11 2.75 18.40
N ILE A 49 0.31 1.42 18.42
CA ILE A 49 1.39 0.74 17.68
C ILE A 49 1.29 1.00 16.18
N LEU A 50 0.09 0.86 15.60
CA LEU A 50 -0.08 1.04 14.16
C LEU A 50 0.03 2.50 13.73
N VAL A 51 -0.40 3.45 14.57
CA VAL A 51 -0.22 4.88 14.33
C VAL A 51 1.25 5.27 14.38
N GLU A 52 1.98 4.80 15.38
CA GLU A 52 3.42 5.03 15.51
C GLU A 52 4.14 4.49 14.27
N TYR A 53 3.87 3.24 13.88
CA TYR A 53 4.41 2.64 12.67
C TYR A 53 4.11 3.49 11.42
N LEU A 54 2.84 3.82 11.17
CA LEU A 54 2.44 4.59 10.00
C LEU A 54 3.05 5.99 9.98
N SER A 55 3.24 6.63 11.14
CA SER A 55 3.93 7.92 11.24
C SER A 55 5.43 7.82 10.91
N GLY A 56 6.05 6.66 11.19
CA GLY A 56 7.42 6.34 10.81
C GLY A 56 7.62 6.17 9.31
N VAL A 57 6.58 5.81 8.55
CA VAL A 57 6.59 5.74 7.07
C VAL A 57 6.48 7.15 6.46
N SER A 58 7.22 8.14 6.95
CA SER A 58 7.07 9.57 6.59
C SER A 58 8.01 10.07 5.48
N GLN A 59 8.95 9.23 5.03
CA GLN A 59 9.89 9.54 3.93
C GLN A 59 9.38 9.07 2.56
N VAL A 60 8.06 8.97 2.38
CA VAL A 60 7.43 8.54 1.13
C VAL A 60 6.37 9.55 0.69
N LYS A 61 6.06 9.59 -0.61
CA LYS A 61 4.95 10.38 -1.15
C LYS A 61 3.64 10.02 -0.44
N PHE A 62 2.73 10.98 -0.26
CA PHE A 62 1.41 10.73 0.36
C PHE A 62 0.63 9.58 -0.30
N THR A 63 0.76 9.38 -1.62
CA THR A 63 0.10 8.26 -2.34
C THR A 63 0.64 6.90 -1.91
N THR A 64 1.96 6.82 -1.64
CA THR A 64 2.59 5.64 -1.06
C THR A 64 2.13 5.45 0.38
N HIS A 65 2.14 6.49 1.21
CA HIS A 65 1.64 6.41 2.59
C HIS A 65 0.19 5.93 2.66
N HIS A 66 -0.68 6.48 1.81
CA HIS A 66 -2.06 6.07 1.68
C HIS A 66 -2.18 4.59 1.26
N LYS A 67 -1.32 4.09 0.38
CA LYS A 67 -1.27 2.66 0.05
C LYS A 67 -0.91 1.81 1.27
N TYR A 68 0.06 2.24 2.09
CA TYR A 68 0.41 1.56 3.34
C TYR A 68 -0.80 1.47 4.28
N GLN A 69 -1.44 2.61 4.53
CA GLN A 69 -2.66 2.66 5.35
C GLN A 69 -3.74 1.72 4.80
N ALA A 70 -4.05 1.78 3.51
CA ALA A 70 -5.13 0.99 2.91
C ALA A 70 -4.90 -0.53 3.03
N VAL A 71 -3.68 -1.00 2.77
CA VAL A 71 -3.35 -2.43 2.86
C VAL A 71 -3.38 -2.93 4.31
N ILE A 72 -2.83 -2.15 5.25
CA ILE A 72 -2.84 -2.53 6.67
C ILE A 72 -4.27 -2.54 7.21
N THR A 73 -5.08 -1.53 6.87
CA THR A 73 -6.51 -1.53 7.19
C THR A 73 -7.21 -2.78 6.62
N ALA A 74 -6.92 -3.17 5.38
CA ALA A 74 -7.49 -4.37 4.77
C ALA A 74 -7.07 -5.67 5.51
N LEU A 75 -5.80 -5.78 5.93
CA LEU A 75 -5.31 -6.91 6.71
C LEU A 75 -6.06 -7.06 8.04
N PHE A 76 -6.28 -5.96 8.77
CA PHE A 76 -6.99 -6.00 10.05
C PHE A 76 -8.51 -6.13 9.89
N ASN A 77 -9.09 -5.67 8.78
CA ASN A 77 -10.48 -6.02 8.43
C ASN A 77 -10.63 -7.52 8.20
N PHE A 78 -9.69 -8.13 7.47
CA PHE A 78 -9.66 -9.58 7.31
C PHE A 78 -9.54 -10.30 8.65
N ALA A 79 -8.73 -9.80 9.59
CA ALA A 79 -8.67 -10.36 10.94
C ALA A 79 -10.02 -10.31 11.70
N VAL A 80 -10.80 -9.25 11.51
CA VAL A 80 -12.16 -9.13 12.05
C VAL A 80 -13.09 -10.14 11.39
N GLU A 81 -13.04 -10.27 10.06
CA GLU A 81 -13.86 -11.20 9.28
C GLU A 81 -13.60 -12.67 9.67
N GLN A 82 -12.34 -13.02 9.95
CA GLN A 82 -11.95 -14.35 10.45
C GLN A 82 -12.26 -14.55 11.94
N GLY A 83 -12.75 -13.53 12.64
CA GLY A 83 -13.12 -13.61 14.06
C GLY A 83 -11.92 -13.62 15.02
N TYR A 84 -10.73 -13.26 14.56
CA TYR A 84 -9.54 -13.22 15.43
C TYR A 84 -9.52 -12.00 16.35
N ILE A 85 -10.11 -10.88 15.92
CA ILE A 85 -10.26 -9.67 16.72
C ILE A 85 -11.67 -9.10 16.55
N LYS A 86 -12.12 -8.31 17.53
CA LYS A 86 -13.49 -7.74 17.53
C LYS A 86 -13.63 -6.50 16.65
N SER A 87 -12.55 -5.76 16.45
CA SER A 87 -12.56 -4.49 15.71
C SER A 87 -11.20 -4.20 15.10
N ASN A 88 -11.18 -3.55 13.94
CA ASN A 88 -9.96 -3.08 13.30
C ASN A 88 -9.36 -1.92 14.12
N PRO A 89 -8.09 -2.01 14.59
CA PRO A 89 -7.47 -0.94 15.35
C PRO A 89 -7.39 0.38 14.57
N LEU A 90 -7.24 0.34 13.25
CA LEU A 90 -7.18 1.51 12.38
C LEU A 90 -8.54 2.04 11.92
N ALA A 91 -9.66 1.54 12.43
CA ALA A 91 -11.00 1.95 11.97
C ALA A 91 -11.26 3.47 12.08
N ARG A 92 -10.58 4.16 13.01
CA ARG A 92 -10.70 5.61 13.24
C ARG A 92 -9.52 6.41 12.72
N TYR A 93 -8.51 5.77 12.14
CA TYR A 93 -7.30 6.46 11.70
C TYR A 93 -7.61 7.34 10.49
N PRO A 94 -7.36 8.66 10.56
CA PRO A 94 -7.70 9.57 9.48
C PRO A 94 -6.93 9.20 8.22
N ARG A 95 -7.54 9.41 7.05
CA ARG A 95 -6.86 9.24 5.78
C ARG A 95 -5.72 10.25 5.64
N CYS A 96 -4.55 9.79 5.21
CA CYS A 96 -3.43 10.68 4.91
C CYS A 96 -3.85 11.74 3.87
N LYS A 97 -3.62 13.01 4.19
CA LYS A 97 -3.91 14.15 3.31
C LYS A 97 -2.60 14.60 2.65
N PRO A 98 -2.65 15.07 1.40
CA PRO A 98 -1.47 15.65 0.76
C PRO A 98 -0.97 16.87 1.54
N ASN A 99 0.34 16.97 1.72
CA ASN A 99 1.00 18.14 2.27
C ASN A 99 1.41 19.12 1.16
N LEU A 100 0.67 20.22 1.05
CA LEU A 100 0.92 21.28 0.08
C LEU A 100 2.32 21.91 0.21
N GLU A 101 2.87 22.01 1.43
CA GLU A 101 4.21 22.59 1.66
C GLU A 101 5.32 21.70 1.09
N LYS A 102 5.07 20.40 0.97
CA LYS A 102 5.96 19.44 0.30
C LYS A 102 5.69 19.33 -1.21
N GLY A 103 4.82 20.18 -1.76
CA GLY A 103 4.40 20.12 -3.15
C GLY A 103 3.46 18.95 -3.47
N GLU A 104 2.86 18.31 -2.46
CA GLU A 104 1.91 17.22 -2.66
C GLU A 104 0.52 17.78 -2.96
N HIS A 105 -0.15 17.21 -3.95
CA HIS A 105 -1.49 17.61 -4.35
C HIS A 105 -2.31 16.37 -4.74
N ASN A 106 -3.64 16.48 -4.62
CA ASN A 106 -4.56 15.42 -5.07
C ASN A 106 -4.74 15.37 -6.59
N SER A 107 -4.23 16.37 -7.33
CA SER A 107 -4.17 16.23 -8.78
C SER A 107 -3.20 15.11 -9.08
N ASP A 108 -3.68 14.05 -9.72
CA ASP A 108 -2.80 13.27 -10.59
C ASP A 108 -2.04 14.32 -11.42
N GLU A 109 -0.70 14.25 -11.42
CA GLU A 109 0.09 15.05 -12.37
C GLU A 109 -0.63 15.01 -13.72
N GLU A 110 -0.70 16.14 -14.45
CA GLU A 110 -1.19 16.11 -15.82
C GLU A 110 -0.49 14.95 -16.52
N VAL A 111 -1.23 13.87 -16.80
CA VAL A 111 -0.73 12.81 -17.66
C VAL A 111 -0.66 13.48 -19.02
N ARG A 112 0.51 14.07 -19.32
CA ARG A 112 0.76 14.78 -20.55
C ARG A 112 0.82 13.73 -21.65
N TYR A 113 -0.33 13.47 -22.25
CA TYR A 113 -0.40 12.67 -23.45
C TYR A 113 0.45 13.35 -24.53
N LEU A 114 1.15 12.54 -25.32
CA LEU A 114 1.81 13.05 -26.51
C LEU A 114 0.74 13.60 -27.44
N THR A 115 0.88 14.86 -27.83
CA THR A 115 0.09 15.41 -28.93
C THR A 115 0.39 14.65 -30.23
N PRO A 116 -0.51 14.67 -31.22
CA PRO A 116 -0.24 14.03 -32.51
C PRO A 116 1.10 14.47 -33.16
N ALA A 117 1.50 15.74 -32.96
CA ALA A 117 2.78 16.25 -33.44
C ALA A 117 3.98 15.61 -32.72
N GLN A 118 3.92 15.51 -31.39
CA GLN A 118 4.98 14.87 -30.59
C GLN A 118 5.06 13.36 -30.84
N LEU A 119 3.91 12.70 -31.05
CA LEU A 119 3.85 11.29 -31.40
C LEU A 119 4.47 11.02 -32.79
N ASN A 120 4.19 11.90 -33.78
CA ASN A 120 4.82 11.83 -35.10
C ASN A 120 6.34 12.03 -35.02
N LEU A 121 6.81 12.97 -34.19
CA LEU A 121 8.24 13.17 -33.97
C LEU A 121 8.90 11.93 -33.36
N LEU A 122 8.25 11.31 -32.36
CA LEU A 122 8.72 10.06 -31.76
C LEU A 122 8.85 8.96 -32.82
N TYR A 123 7.81 8.73 -33.62
CA TYR A 123 7.82 7.72 -34.68
C TYR A 123 8.88 7.98 -35.75
N GLN A 124 9.13 9.23 -36.13
CA GLN A 124 10.20 9.58 -37.06
C GLN A 124 11.59 9.32 -36.48
N THR A 125 11.76 9.59 -35.18
CA THR A 125 13.05 9.45 -34.49
C THR A 125 13.44 7.99 -34.29
N ILE A 126 12.49 7.09 -34.02
CA ILE A 126 12.75 5.66 -33.83
C ILE A 126 12.72 4.85 -35.14
N LYS A 127 12.25 5.45 -36.25
CA LYS A 127 12.19 4.83 -37.58
C LYS A 127 13.52 4.22 -38.07
N PRO A 128 14.71 4.82 -37.83
CA PRO A 128 16.00 4.24 -38.23
C PRO A 128 16.39 3.00 -37.40
N ASP A 129 15.80 2.86 -36.21
CA ASP A 129 16.11 1.83 -35.21
C ASP A 129 15.05 0.71 -35.19
N ALA A 130 14.20 0.65 -36.22
CA ALA A 130 13.10 -0.33 -36.39
C ALA A 130 13.58 -1.78 -36.64
N ARG A 131 14.77 -2.14 -36.13
CA ARG A 131 15.31 -3.51 -36.06
C ARG A 131 15.15 -4.14 -34.67
N MET A 132 14.19 -3.65 -33.87
CA MET A 132 13.45 -4.49 -32.92
C MET A 132 12.20 -5.03 -33.60
#